data_AF-G9Y3S8-F1
#
_entry.id   AF-G9Y3S8-F1
#
_cell.length_a   1.000
_cell.length_b   1.000
_cell.length_c   1.000
_cell.angle_alpha   90.00
_cell.angle_beta   90.00
_cell.angle_gamma   90.00
#
_symmetry.space_group_name_H-M   'P 1'
#
loop_
_entity.id
_entity.type
_entity.pdbx_description
1 polymer ?
#
loop_
_entity_poly.entity_id
_entity_poly.type
_entity_poly.pdbx_seq_one_letter_code
_entity_poly.pdbx_strand_id
1 'polypeptide(L)'
;MSTPVFIKFREWLEGAGLVDGYKVQMVEWVEQEEDTGNMKYIVFQPNGGTPRVKDLSADDNVQVVLVSAKNDAQAVVQRAQDILDHVTDNPEDSCLNSVFNLGGMPTPIPTEEGRTVIRLLFRCTA
;
A
#
# COMPACT_ATOMS: atom_id res chain seq x y z
N MET A 1 0.78 -8.70 -22.13
CA MET A 1 0.13 -7.61 -21.37
C MET A 1 1.16 -7.04 -20.41
N SER A 2 1.27 -5.73 -20.27
CA SER A 2 2.14 -5.12 -19.25
C SER A 2 1.55 -5.37 -17.86
N THR A 3 2.41 -5.61 -16.86
CA THR A 3 1.99 -5.74 -15.46
C THR A 3 1.44 -4.41 -14.95
N PRO A 4 0.20 -4.37 -14.39
CA PRO A 4 -0.35 -3.18 -13.75
C PRO A 4 0.57 -2.57 -12.69
N VAL A 5 0.63 -1.24 -12.61
CA VAL A 5 1.58 -0.52 -11.74
C VAL A 5 1.39 -0.82 -10.25
N PHE A 6 0.15 -0.95 -9.77
CA PHE A 6 -0.09 -1.30 -8.36
C PHE A 6 0.43 -2.71 -7.97
N ILE A 7 0.57 -3.62 -8.95
CA ILE A 7 1.22 -4.94 -8.73
C ILE A 7 2.74 -4.77 -8.63
N LYS A 8 3.35 -3.96 -9.51
CA LYS A 8 4.78 -3.63 -9.42
C LYS A 8 5.12 -2.91 -8.11
N PHE A 9 4.24 -2.02 -7.65
CA PHE A 9 4.41 -1.31 -6.39
C PHE A 9 4.41 -2.26 -5.19
N ARG A 10 3.51 -3.26 -5.20
CA ARG A 10 3.54 -4.36 -4.22
C ARG A 10 4.87 -5.12 -4.26
N GLU A 11 5.34 -5.50 -5.43
CA GLU A 11 6.61 -6.22 -5.61
C GLU A 11 7.81 -5.42 -5.10
N TRP A 12 7.79 -4.11 -5.32
CA TRP A 12 8.80 -3.19 -4.84
C TRP A 12 8.84 -3.12 -3.31
N LEU A 13 7.68 -2.96 -2.66
CA LEU A 13 7.61 -3.02 -1.19
C LEU A 13 7.94 -4.41 -0.62
N GLU A 14 7.60 -5.48 -1.34
CA GLU A 14 7.96 -6.85 -0.95
C GLU A 14 9.48 -7.07 -1.01
N GLY A 15 10.14 -6.60 -2.06
CA GLY A 15 11.60 -6.62 -2.18
C GLY A 15 12.32 -5.84 -1.06
N ALA A 16 11.66 -4.84 -0.50
CA ALA A 16 12.16 -4.07 0.65
C ALA A 16 11.83 -4.69 2.02
N GLY A 17 11.11 -5.83 2.08
CA GLY A 17 10.67 -6.45 3.33
C GLY A 17 9.55 -5.69 4.06
N LEU A 18 8.95 -4.69 3.42
CA LEU A 18 7.93 -3.83 4.03
C LEU A 18 6.54 -4.48 4.09
N VAL A 19 6.40 -5.69 3.55
CA VAL A 19 5.18 -6.51 3.67
C VAL A 19 5.33 -7.63 4.70
N ASP A 20 6.52 -7.79 5.30
CA ASP A 20 6.82 -8.90 6.20
C ASP A 20 5.93 -8.88 7.45
N GLY A 21 5.37 -10.04 7.78
CA GLY A 21 4.45 -10.22 8.91
C GLY A 21 3.01 -9.77 8.62
N TYR A 22 2.67 -9.49 7.36
CA TYR A 22 1.32 -9.18 6.90
C TYR A 22 0.82 -10.24 5.92
N LYS A 23 -0.49 -10.48 5.93
CA LYS A 23 -1.19 -11.18 4.84
C LYS A 23 -1.37 -10.19 3.69
N VAL A 24 -0.60 -10.39 2.62
CA VAL A 24 -0.67 -9.54 1.41
C VAL A 24 -1.90 -9.91 0.58
N GLN A 25 -2.67 -8.90 0.19
CA GLN A 25 -3.85 -9.04 -0.66
C GLN A 25 -3.88 -7.95 -1.73
N MET A 26 -4.72 -8.16 -2.75
CA MET A 26 -4.92 -7.23 -3.86
C MET A 26 -6.38 -6.83 -3.94
N VAL A 27 -6.64 -5.59 -4.36
CA VAL A 27 -7.96 -5.04 -4.70
C VAL A 27 -8.92 -4.88 -3.53
N GLU A 28 -9.06 -5.85 -2.65
CA GLU A 28 -9.95 -5.78 -1.50
C GLU A 28 -9.36 -6.51 -0.30
N TRP A 29 -9.76 -6.06 0.88
CA TRP A 29 -9.44 -6.75 2.13
C TRP A 29 -10.49 -7.82 2.38
N VAL A 30 -10.03 -9.07 2.47
CA VAL A 30 -10.84 -10.23 2.84
C VAL A 30 -10.22 -10.89 4.06
N GLU A 31 -10.89 -10.80 5.21
CA GLU A 31 -10.45 -11.51 6.43
C GLU A 31 -10.40 -13.02 6.16
N GLN A 32 -9.31 -13.68 6.57
CA GLN A 32 -9.15 -15.13 6.38
C GLN A 32 -9.99 -15.90 7.40
N GLU A 33 -10.50 -17.07 7.03
CA GLU A 33 -11.30 -17.90 7.93
C GLU A 33 -10.53 -18.33 9.18
N GLU A 34 -9.21 -18.55 9.04
CA GLU A 34 -8.31 -18.90 10.14
C GLU A 34 -7.88 -17.70 11.02
N ASP A 35 -8.32 -16.47 10.72
CA ASP A 35 -7.92 -15.29 11.46
C ASP A 35 -8.59 -15.23 12.84
N THR A 36 -7.82 -15.53 13.88
CA THR A 36 -8.26 -15.44 15.28
C THR A 36 -8.17 -14.01 15.86
N GLY A 37 -8.04 -12.99 15.01
CA GLY A 37 -7.83 -11.60 15.40
C GLY A 37 -6.37 -11.15 15.47
N ASN A 38 -5.43 -12.05 15.20
CA ASN A 38 -3.98 -11.76 15.29
C ASN A 38 -3.35 -11.43 13.93
N MET A 39 -4.06 -11.70 12.82
CA MET A 39 -3.49 -11.42 11.50
C MET A 39 -3.57 -9.92 11.21
N LYS A 40 -2.54 -9.44 10.51
CA LYS A 40 -2.47 -8.10 9.93
C LYS A 40 -2.54 -8.24 8.42
N TYR A 41 -3.11 -7.25 7.75
CA TYR A 41 -3.27 -7.27 6.30
C TYR A 41 -2.62 -6.05 5.66
N ILE A 42 -2.09 -6.25 4.46
CA ILE A 42 -1.70 -5.17 3.58
C ILE A 42 -2.35 -5.41 2.22
N VAL A 43 -3.13 -4.43 1.76
CA VAL A 43 -3.92 -4.55 0.53
C VAL A 43 -3.50 -3.48 -0.45
N PHE A 44 -3.16 -3.90 -1.67
CA PHE A 44 -2.76 -3.00 -2.74
C PHE A 44 -3.91 -2.82 -3.73
N GLN A 45 -4.28 -1.57 -3.98
CA GLN A 45 -5.42 -1.22 -4.82
C GLN A 45 -5.01 -0.16 -5.86
N PRO A 46 -5.52 -0.23 -7.10
CA PRO A 46 -5.46 0.92 -8.00
C PRO A 46 -6.36 2.04 -7.46
N ASN A 47 -5.93 3.29 -7.57
CA ASN A 47 -6.71 4.45 -7.14
C ASN A 47 -6.81 5.53 -8.25
N GLY A 48 -7.09 5.08 -9.47
CA GLY A 48 -7.15 5.93 -10.64
C GLY A 48 -5.78 6.39 -11.12
N GLY A 49 -5.76 7.46 -11.91
CA GLY A 49 -4.57 7.94 -12.60
C GLY A 49 -4.92 8.89 -13.73
N THR A 50 -3.93 9.27 -14.54
CA THR A 50 -4.17 10.05 -15.76
C THR A 50 -4.47 9.14 -16.95
N PRO A 51 -5.17 9.65 -17.97
CA PRO A 51 -5.35 8.91 -19.22
C PRO A 51 -4.02 8.50 -19.85
N ARG A 52 -3.99 7.32 -20.45
CA ARG A 52 -2.84 6.84 -21.23
C ARG A 52 -2.93 7.34 -22.66
N VAL A 53 -1.93 8.10 -23.08
CA VAL A 53 -1.77 8.58 -24.46
C VAL A 53 -0.45 8.03 -24.98
N LYS A 54 -0.47 7.55 -26.23
CA LYS A 54 0.73 7.00 -26.86
C LYS A 54 1.88 8.03 -26.80
N ASP A 55 3.06 7.56 -26.42
CA ASP A 55 4.31 8.35 -26.32
C ASP A 55 4.29 9.48 -25.26
N LEU A 56 3.28 9.51 -24.38
CA LEU A 56 3.24 10.37 -23.19
C LEU A 56 3.26 9.54 -21.90
N SER A 57 3.87 10.08 -20.85
CA SER A 57 3.81 9.50 -19.51
C SER A 57 2.38 9.57 -18.97
N ALA A 58 2.05 8.63 -18.08
CA ALA A 58 0.84 8.67 -17.28
C ALA A 58 1.20 8.54 -15.79
N ASP A 59 0.31 9.04 -14.95
CA ASP A 59 0.34 8.82 -13.51
C ASP A 59 -0.60 7.66 -13.18
N ASP A 60 -0.11 6.68 -12.44
CA ASP A 60 -0.91 5.64 -11.81
C ASP A 60 -0.89 5.82 -10.30
N ASN A 61 -2.07 5.98 -9.70
CA ASN A 61 -2.19 6.09 -8.27
C ASN A 61 -2.40 4.72 -7.63
N VAL A 62 -1.70 4.48 -6.53
CA VAL A 62 -1.75 3.23 -5.77
C VAL A 62 -2.19 3.54 -4.35
N GLN A 63 -3.24 2.88 -3.89
CA GLN A 63 -3.65 2.91 -2.49
C GLN A 63 -3.13 1.65 -1.78
N VAL A 64 -2.47 1.86 -0.64
CA VAL A 64 -2.03 0.78 0.25
C VAL A 64 -2.85 0.84 1.53
N VAL A 65 -3.63 -0.20 1.77
CA VAL A 65 -4.47 -0.33 2.96
C VAL A 65 -3.80 -1.26 3.95
N LEU A 66 -3.39 -0.73 5.10
CA LEU A 66 -2.88 -1.50 6.21
C LEU A 66 -4.02 -1.76 7.19
N VAL A 67 -4.17 -3.01 7.61
CA VAL A 67 -5.17 -3.42 8.59
C VAL A 67 -4.48 -4.09 9.76
N SER A 68 -4.76 -3.61 10.97
CA SER A 68 -4.14 -4.12 12.18
C SER A 68 -4.72 -5.45 12.62
N ALA A 69 -3.99 -6.15 13.48
CA ALA A 69 -4.58 -7.14 14.38
C ALA A 69 -5.56 -6.43 15.33
N LYS A 70 -6.48 -7.20 15.92
CA LYS A 70 -7.46 -6.67 16.87
C LYS A 70 -6.72 -6.09 18.08
N ASN A 71 -7.06 -4.86 18.43
CA ASN A 71 -6.50 -4.10 19.55
C ASN A 71 -4.99 -3.80 19.47
N ASP A 72 -4.37 -3.89 18.29
CA ASP A 72 -2.94 -3.59 18.06
C ASP A 72 -2.75 -2.54 16.96
N ALA A 73 -3.24 -1.32 17.21
CA ALA A 73 -3.16 -0.22 16.25
C ALA A 73 -1.71 0.26 16.01
N GLN A 74 -0.84 0.14 17.01
CA GLN A 74 0.52 0.70 16.95
C GLN A 74 1.37 0.02 15.88
N ALA A 75 1.21 -1.30 15.69
CA ALA A 75 1.97 -2.04 14.69
C ALA A 75 1.74 -1.53 13.25
N VAL A 76 0.50 -1.19 12.90
CA VAL A 76 0.20 -0.64 11.56
C VAL A 76 0.60 0.80 11.39
N VAL A 77 0.56 1.60 12.46
CA VAL A 77 1.06 2.99 12.42
C VAL A 77 2.57 2.98 12.16
N GLN A 78 3.33 2.14 12.85
CA GLN A 78 4.77 2.03 12.62
C GLN A 78 5.06 1.57 11.19
N ARG A 79 4.39 0.50 10.72
CA ARG A 79 4.60 0.02 9.35
C ARG A 79 4.22 1.06 8.30
N ALA A 80 3.15 1.83 8.53
CA ALA A 80 2.77 2.93 7.65
C ALA A 80 3.90 3.96 7.57
N GLN A 81 4.50 4.34 8.70
CA GLN A 81 5.64 5.25 8.74
C GLN A 81 6.85 4.68 7.99
N ASP A 82 7.18 3.40 8.22
CA ASP A 82 8.31 2.74 7.53
C ASP A 82 8.15 2.78 5.99
N ILE A 83 6.92 2.61 5.50
CA ILE A 83 6.61 2.72 4.06
C ILE A 83 6.76 4.17 3.57
N LEU A 84 6.30 5.16 4.35
CA LEU A 84 6.47 6.58 4.01
C LEU A 84 7.94 6.97 3.92
N ASP A 85 8.75 6.50 4.88
CA ASP A 85 10.18 6.76 4.92
C ASP A 85 10.87 6.09 3.73
N HIS A 86 10.54 4.84 3.43
CA HIS A 86 11.10 4.13 2.27
C HIS A 86 10.81 4.83 0.95
N VAL A 87 9.57 5.30 0.72
CA VAL A 87 9.22 6.08 -0.48
C VAL A 87 9.97 7.40 -0.54
N THR A 88 10.17 8.04 0.62
CA THR A 88 10.91 9.31 0.72
C THR A 88 12.39 9.12 0.37
N ASP A 89 12.99 8.04 0.84
CA ASP A 89 14.41 7.73 0.63
C ASP A 89 14.70 7.10 -0.74
N ASN A 90 13.68 6.51 -1.39
CA ASN A 90 13.80 5.80 -2.66
C ASN A 90 12.72 6.28 -3.66
N PRO A 91 12.75 7.57 -4.07
CA PRO A 91 11.72 8.13 -4.94
C PRO A 91 11.84 7.68 -6.41
N GLU A 92 12.98 7.11 -6.80
CA GLU A 92 13.24 6.62 -8.17
C GLU A 92 13.37 5.10 -8.17
N ASP A 93 12.72 4.45 -9.15
CA ASP A 93 12.78 3.00 -9.31
C ASP A 93 12.71 2.63 -10.80
N SER A 94 13.43 1.57 -11.19
CA SER A 94 13.49 1.13 -12.59
C SER A 94 12.17 0.61 -13.16
N CYS A 95 11.26 0.11 -12.30
CA CYS A 95 9.98 -0.46 -12.69
C CYS A 95 8.80 0.52 -12.52
N LEU A 96 8.91 1.45 -11.56
CA LEU A 96 7.90 2.46 -11.20
C LEU A 96 8.23 3.88 -11.70
N ASN A 97 9.42 4.07 -12.28
CA ASN A 97 9.98 5.35 -12.72
C ASN A 97 10.19 6.32 -11.55
N SER A 98 9.13 7.00 -11.10
CA SER A 98 9.16 7.85 -9.90
C SER A 98 7.94 7.61 -9.03
N VAL A 99 8.18 7.55 -7.72
CA VAL A 99 7.17 7.28 -6.69
C VAL A 99 7.03 8.50 -5.78
N PHE A 100 5.78 8.91 -5.54
CA PHE A 100 5.47 10.05 -4.67
C PHE A 100 4.41 9.66 -3.65
N ASN A 101 4.62 10.04 -2.39
CA ASN A 101 3.53 10.08 -1.42
C ASN A 101 2.61 11.28 -1.72
N LEU A 102 1.29 11.07 -1.67
CA LEU A 102 0.29 12.10 -1.99
C LEU A 102 -0.44 12.71 -0.78
N GLY A 103 -0.21 12.24 0.45
CA GLY A 103 -1.06 12.63 1.59
C GLY A 103 -0.48 12.48 2.99
N GLY A 104 0.81 12.15 3.13
CA GLY A 104 1.48 11.86 4.39
C GLY A 104 0.86 10.67 5.13
N MET A 105 0.93 10.73 6.46
CA MET A 105 0.25 9.81 7.36
C MET A 105 -1.22 10.25 7.53
N PRO A 106 -2.21 9.43 7.12
CA PRO A 106 -3.62 9.76 7.26
C PRO A 106 -4.13 9.47 8.69
N THR A 107 -5.32 9.98 9.01
CA THR A 107 -6.03 9.61 10.23
C THR A 107 -6.39 8.10 10.20
N PRO A 108 -6.00 7.31 11.21
CA PRO A 108 -6.39 5.91 11.29
C PRO A 108 -7.91 5.75 11.47
N ILE A 109 -8.49 4.73 10.84
CA ILE A 109 -9.93 4.45 10.84
C ILE A 109 -10.17 3.22 11.75
N PRO A 110 -10.87 3.36 12.88
CA PRO A 110 -11.24 2.21 13.71
C PRO A 110 -12.35 1.40 13.04
N THR A 111 -12.38 0.09 13.29
CA THR A 111 -13.48 -0.81 12.94
C THR A 111 -14.23 -1.26 14.20
N GLU A 112 -15.49 -1.70 14.05
CA GLU A 112 -16.31 -2.17 15.17
C GLU A 112 -15.72 -3.38 15.90
N GLU A 113 -14.95 -4.19 15.19
CA GLU A 113 -14.27 -5.39 15.72
C GLU A 113 -12.91 -5.10 16.37
N GLY A 114 -12.55 -3.83 16.55
CA GLY A 114 -11.33 -3.40 17.23
C GLY A 114 -10.07 -3.44 16.36
N ARG A 115 -10.19 -3.46 15.02
CA ARG A 115 -9.05 -3.25 14.12
C ARG A 115 -8.91 -1.78 13.78
N THR A 116 -7.73 -1.42 13.29
CA THR A 116 -7.40 -0.10 12.79
C THR A 116 -6.96 -0.21 11.34
N VAL A 117 -7.51 0.65 10.49
CA VAL A 117 -7.22 0.72 9.06
C VAL A 117 -6.49 2.03 8.76
N ILE A 118 -5.36 1.94 8.04
CA ILE A 118 -4.62 3.09 7.52
C ILE A 118 -4.59 2.99 6.00
N ARG A 119 -4.84 4.08 5.29
CA ARG A 119 -4.89 4.13 3.82
C ARG A 119 -3.86 5.12 3.29
N LEU A 120 -2.71 4.60 2.87
CA LEU A 120 -1.68 5.41 2.23
C LEU A 120 -1.99 5.57 0.74
N LEU A 121 -1.61 6.72 0.18
CA LEU A 121 -1.82 7.04 -1.22
C LEU A 121 -0.50 7.44 -1.87
N PHE A 122 -0.20 6.79 -2.97
CA PHE A 122 1.00 7.01 -3.76
C PHE A 122 0.67 7.27 -5.22
N ARG A 123 1.57 7.96 -5.90
CA ARG A 123 1.58 8.15 -7.35
C ARG A 123 2.86 7.58 -7.93
N CYS A 124 2.72 6.82 -9.00
CA CYS A 124 3.81 6.31 -9.82
C CYS A 124 3.72 6.92 -11.24
N THR A 125 4.84 7.15 -11.91
CA THR A 125 4.88 7.79 -13.24
C THR A 125 5.31 6.82 -14.35
N ALA A 126 4.80 5.59 -14.30
CA ALA A 126 5.26 4.44 -15.11
C ALA A 126 4.38 4.07 -16.31
#